data_AF-A0A814QSH7-F1
#
_entry.id   AF-A0A814QSH7-F1
#
_cell.length_a   1.000
_cell.length_b   1.000
_cell.length_c   1.000
_cell.angle_alpha   90.00
_cell.angle_beta   90.00
_cell.angle_gamma   90.00
#
_symmetry.space_group_name_H-M   'P 1'
#
loop_
_entity.id
_entity.type
_entity.pdbx_description
1 polymer ?
#
loop_
_entity_poly.entity_id
_entity_poly.type
_entity_poly.pdbx_seq_one_letter_code
_entity_poly.pdbx_strand_id
1 'polypeptide(L)'
;MPSDLLNYGEDAKSSYLQSSLFFKDDPGHMDSIFPNGDTNNVTLSNNTGLNKRRKFLVDSKGNLELISKIYCDIFNTEKLLLNGIDISLKIIRNENTFCLMHSPNKKFSIRINEVENTSHTGDSTKNPFNFQNFNLTSLDVKIDGQSITYASEIKLNFDNNNYLRAYNSLFENIDRQLFITGNNISREDFKNGYCLFAYDLSPDLCSGEHFNLIKTGNLSIHLTFKTGPNIPLQLVLYQEFDSVIEINQNRVVTSDIILKRILSN
;
A
#
# COMPACT_ATOMS: atom_id res chain seq x y z
N MET A 1 6.53 2.98 1.00
CA MET A 1 5.32 3.80 1.25
C MET A 1 4.14 2.95 1.69
N PRO A 2 3.64 1.95 0.93
CA PRO A 2 2.64 1.01 1.45
C PRO A 2 3.16 0.25 2.68
N SER A 3 4.41 -0.20 2.61
CA SER A 3 5.18 -0.74 3.73
C SER A 3 5.19 0.19 4.95
N ASP A 4 5.54 1.47 4.77
CA ASP A 4 5.58 2.43 5.87
C ASP A 4 4.19 2.68 6.49
N LEU A 5 3.12 2.56 5.69
CA LEU A 5 1.74 2.71 6.12
C LEU A 5 1.22 1.47 6.87
N LEU A 6 1.62 0.25 6.50
CA LEU A 6 1.13 -0.99 7.13
C LEU A 6 2.01 -1.47 8.29
N ASN A 7 3.33 -1.39 8.15
CA ASN A 7 4.27 -2.16 8.98
C ASN A 7 4.77 -1.39 10.22
N TYR A 8 4.27 -0.18 10.46
CA TYR A 8 4.70 0.70 11.55
C TYR A 8 3.55 1.34 12.33
N GLY A 9 3.71 1.40 13.65
CA GLY A 9 2.80 2.08 14.57
C GLY A 9 3.01 3.58 14.65
N GLU A 10 2.25 4.21 15.55
CA GLU A 10 2.23 5.67 15.70
C GLU A 10 3.57 6.24 16.15
N ASP A 11 4.28 5.58 17.06
CA ASP A 11 5.58 6.05 17.56
C ASP A 11 6.62 6.18 16.44
N ALA A 12 6.70 5.18 15.55
CA ALA A 12 7.59 5.20 14.39
C ALA A 12 7.21 6.30 13.38
N LYS A 13 5.90 6.46 13.12
CA LYS A 13 5.33 7.46 12.20
C LYS A 13 5.41 8.90 12.72
N SER A 14 5.45 9.07 14.03
CA SER A 14 5.61 10.37 14.71
C SER A 14 7.08 10.70 15.05
N SER A 15 8.00 9.76 14.87
CA SER A 15 9.45 9.94 15.08
C SER A 15 10.26 9.74 13.79
N TYR A 16 11.06 8.69 13.68
CA TYR A 16 12.13 8.58 12.68
C TYR A 16 11.64 8.57 11.23
N LEU A 17 10.41 8.12 10.95
CA LEU A 17 9.84 8.16 9.59
C LEU A 17 9.61 9.61 9.09
N GLN A 18 9.61 10.62 9.96
CA GLN A 18 9.58 12.02 9.53
C GLN A 18 10.87 12.44 8.79
N SER A 19 12.00 11.73 8.97
CA SER A 19 13.21 11.93 8.17
C SER A 19 13.04 11.57 6.68
N SER A 20 12.03 10.75 6.34
CA SER A 20 11.60 10.47 4.97
C SER A 20 10.39 11.31 4.52
N LEU A 21 10.03 12.34 5.30
CA LEU A 21 8.83 13.17 5.17
C LEU A 21 7.50 12.39 5.28
N PHE A 22 7.48 11.25 5.96
CA PHE A 22 6.23 10.53 6.22
C PHE A 22 5.33 11.34 7.17
N PHE A 23 4.15 11.71 6.69
CA PHE A 23 3.05 12.21 7.50
C PHE A 23 1.76 11.56 6.99
N LYS A 24 1.01 10.92 7.90
CA LYS A 24 -0.30 10.33 7.61
C LYS A 24 -1.27 11.40 7.12
N ASP A 25 -2.04 11.08 6.08
CA ASP A 25 -3.05 11.96 5.49
C ASP A 25 -4.40 11.75 6.20
N ASP A 26 -5.20 12.80 6.31
CA ASP A 26 -6.43 12.75 7.10
C ASP A 26 -7.56 11.96 6.38
N PRO A 27 -8.27 11.07 7.09
CA PRO A 27 -9.37 10.28 6.53
C PRO A 27 -10.50 11.17 6.02
N GLY A 28 -11.09 10.79 4.88
CA GLY A 28 -12.09 11.57 4.16
C GLY A 28 -11.54 12.82 3.47
N HIS A 29 -10.27 13.17 3.69
CA HIS A 29 -9.65 14.40 3.21
C HIS A 29 -8.35 14.19 2.43
N MET A 30 -7.96 12.95 2.12
CA MET A 30 -6.69 12.63 1.44
C MET A 30 -6.48 13.36 0.12
N ASP A 31 -7.55 13.57 -0.66
CA ASP A 31 -7.56 14.32 -1.94
C ASP A 31 -7.73 15.84 -1.75
N SER A 32 -7.78 16.35 -0.51
CA SER A 32 -8.02 17.78 -0.24
C SER A 32 -6.74 18.60 -0.44
N ILE A 33 -6.61 19.20 -1.61
CA ILE A 33 -5.46 20.05 -2.00
C ILE A 33 -5.56 21.46 -1.39
N PHE A 34 -6.78 21.96 -1.22
CA PHE A 34 -7.12 23.33 -0.79
C PHE A 34 -8.25 23.27 0.25
N PRO A 35 -8.37 24.24 1.18
CA PRO A 35 -9.52 24.34 2.08
C PRO A 35 -10.80 24.60 1.29
N ASN A 36 -11.83 23.79 1.53
CA ASN A 36 -13.19 23.95 0.97
C ASN A 36 -13.29 24.11 -0.57
N GLY A 37 -12.25 23.71 -1.31
CA GLY A 37 -12.18 23.87 -2.77
C GLY A 37 -11.79 25.27 -3.27
N ASP A 38 -11.43 26.21 -2.40
CA ASP A 38 -11.01 27.55 -2.81
C ASP A 38 -9.57 27.55 -3.36
N THR A 39 -9.45 27.58 -4.69
CA THR A 39 -8.17 27.58 -5.41
C THR A 39 -7.37 28.88 -5.26
N ASN A 40 -7.96 29.96 -4.73
CA ASN A 40 -7.29 31.24 -4.52
C ASN A 40 -6.68 31.36 -3.11
N ASN A 41 -7.13 30.50 -2.18
CA ASN A 41 -6.79 30.62 -0.77
C ASN A 41 -5.81 29.52 -0.35
N VAL A 42 -4.52 29.83 -0.45
CA VAL A 42 -3.38 28.95 -0.12
C VAL A 42 -3.22 28.70 1.40
N THR A 43 -4.29 28.91 2.17
CA THR A 43 -4.38 28.51 3.57
C THR A 43 -4.44 26.97 3.66
N LEU A 44 -4.22 26.44 4.86
CA LEU A 44 -4.14 25.01 5.16
C LEU A 44 -5.34 24.22 4.61
N SER A 45 -5.07 23.15 3.86
CA SER A 45 -6.09 22.21 3.39
C SER A 45 -6.67 21.38 4.54
N ASN A 46 -7.79 20.67 4.33
CA ASN A 46 -8.30 19.74 5.34
C ASN A 46 -7.39 18.52 5.56
N ASN A 47 -6.36 18.34 4.73
CA ASN A 47 -5.33 17.32 4.90
C ASN A 47 -4.10 17.89 5.64
N THR A 48 -4.02 17.62 6.94
CA THR A 48 -2.89 18.02 7.80
C THR A 48 -1.58 17.32 7.42
N GLY A 49 -1.64 16.09 6.90
CA GLY A 49 -0.48 15.36 6.39
C GLY A 49 0.16 16.03 5.18
N LEU A 50 -0.65 16.42 4.20
CA LEU A 50 -0.23 17.25 3.07
C LEU A 50 0.30 18.62 3.53
N ASN A 51 -0.38 19.28 4.46
CA ASN A 51 0.03 20.59 4.97
C ASN A 51 1.41 20.54 5.66
N LYS A 52 1.67 19.53 6.51
CA LYS A 52 2.97 19.31 7.16
C LYS A 52 4.08 19.14 6.12
N ARG A 53 3.87 18.24 5.14
CA ARG A 53 4.82 18.01 4.02
C ARG A 53 5.10 19.29 3.22
N ARG A 54 4.06 20.06 2.90
CA ARG A 54 4.20 21.38 2.23
C ARG A 54 4.97 22.39 3.07
N LYS A 55 4.73 22.47 4.38
CA LYS A 55 5.44 23.40 5.26
C LYS A 55 6.95 23.17 5.24
N PHE A 56 7.42 21.93 5.34
CA PHE A 56 8.85 21.62 5.23
C PHE A 56 9.46 22.01 3.86
N LEU A 57 8.73 21.84 2.76
CA LEU A 57 9.17 22.26 1.41
C LEU A 57 9.28 23.79 1.28
N VAL A 58 8.35 24.54 1.89
CA VAL A 58 8.34 26.01 1.88
C VAL A 58 9.41 26.58 2.82
N ASP A 59 9.49 26.09 4.05
CA ASP A 59 10.46 26.54 5.07
C ASP A 59 11.91 26.28 4.61
N SER A 60 12.17 25.14 3.96
CA SER A 60 13.48 24.78 3.38
C SER A 60 13.80 25.52 2.07
N LYS A 61 12.88 26.34 1.56
CA LYS A 61 13.01 27.07 0.28
C LYS A 61 13.32 26.14 -0.91
N GLY A 62 12.81 24.91 -0.87
CA GLY A 62 13.04 23.87 -1.88
C GLY A 62 14.28 22.99 -1.66
N ASN A 63 15.18 23.34 -0.74
CA ASN A 63 16.38 22.55 -0.41
C ASN A 63 16.07 21.54 0.71
N LEU A 64 15.32 20.48 0.36
CA LEU A 64 14.90 19.45 1.32
C LEU A 64 15.92 18.30 1.38
N GLU A 65 16.48 18.07 2.58
CA GLU A 65 17.24 16.87 2.92
C GLU A 65 16.30 15.77 3.41
N LEU A 66 16.54 14.52 2.99
CA LEU A 66 15.74 13.34 3.37
C LEU A 66 16.65 12.13 3.60
N ILE A 67 16.29 11.32 4.59
CA ILE A 67 16.94 10.05 4.92
C ILE A 67 15.86 8.97 4.99
N SER A 68 16.09 7.82 4.36
CA SER A 68 15.17 6.67 4.42
C SER A 68 15.92 5.36 4.18
N LYS A 69 15.31 4.23 4.58
CA LYS A 69 15.82 2.90 4.20
C LYS A 69 15.51 2.66 2.71
N ILE A 70 16.50 2.16 1.98
CA ILE A 70 16.29 1.68 0.61
C ILE A 70 15.55 0.35 0.71
N TYR A 71 14.25 0.37 0.40
CA TYR A 71 13.43 -0.84 0.34
C TYR A 71 13.79 -1.67 -0.91
N CYS A 72 14.79 -2.54 -0.76
CA CYS A 72 15.19 -3.55 -1.73
C CYS A 72 15.72 -4.77 -0.96
N ASP A 73 15.38 -5.97 -1.43
CA ASP A 73 15.45 -7.20 -0.63
C ASP A 73 16.88 -7.57 -0.25
N ILE A 74 17.85 -7.27 -1.12
CA ILE A 74 19.29 -7.45 -0.88
C ILE A 74 19.84 -6.54 0.25
N PHE A 75 19.13 -5.47 0.62
CA PHE A 75 19.44 -4.61 1.77
C PHE A 75 18.53 -4.87 2.99
N ASN A 76 17.66 -5.87 2.89
CA ASN A 76 16.74 -6.30 3.95
C ASN A 76 17.06 -7.70 4.49
N THR A 77 17.97 -8.46 3.86
CA THR A 77 18.38 -9.78 4.34
C THR A 77 19.25 -9.71 5.61
N GLU A 78 19.07 -10.67 6.51
CA GLU A 78 19.90 -10.85 7.72
C GLU A 78 21.20 -11.62 7.43
N LYS A 79 21.34 -12.17 6.22
CA LYS A 79 22.50 -12.99 5.83
C LYS A 79 23.64 -12.11 5.31
N LEU A 80 24.87 -12.45 5.68
CA LEU A 80 26.05 -11.78 5.15
C LEU A 80 26.17 -11.99 3.63
N LEU A 81 26.46 -10.91 2.91
CA LEU A 81 26.79 -10.94 1.49
C LEU A 81 28.11 -11.70 1.27
N LEU A 82 28.20 -12.44 0.15
CA LEU A 82 29.43 -13.17 -0.18
C LEU A 82 30.59 -12.20 -0.48
N ASN A 83 31.79 -12.56 -0.05
CA ASN A 83 32.98 -11.73 -0.24
C ASN A 83 33.29 -11.51 -1.74
N GLY A 84 33.58 -10.26 -2.12
CA GLY A 84 33.95 -9.89 -3.48
C GLY A 84 32.80 -9.79 -4.48
N ILE A 85 31.54 -9.61 -4.03
CA ILE A 85 30.44 -9.16 -4.88
C ILE A 85 30.50 -7.64 -5.04
N ASP A 86 30.57 -7.16 -6.29
CA ASP A 86 30.40 -5.74 -6.61
C ASP A 86 28.90 -5.39 -6.70
N ILE A 87 28.43 -4.47 -5.84
CA ILE A 87 27.05 -3.97 -5.86
C ILE A 87 27.03 -2.56 -6.45
N SER A 88 26.29 -2.37 -7.53
CA SER A 88 26.07 -1.07 -8.18
C SER A 88 24.60 -0.68 -8.12
N LEU A 89 24.30 0.43 -7.43
CA LEU A 89 22.94 0.96 -7.29
C LEU A 89 22.73 2.15 -8.23
N LYS A 90 21.80 2.02 -9.18
CA LYS A 90 21.35 3.13 -10.03
C LYS A 90 19.97 3.61 -9.58
N ILE A 91 19.94 4.63 -8.73
CA ILE A 91 18.70 5.31 -8.36
C ILE A 91 18.23 6.16 -9.55
N ILE A 92 17.02 5.89 -10.05
CA ILE A 92 16.35 6.70 -11.07
C ILE A 92 15.15 7.37 -10.39
N ARG A 93 15.13 8.70 -10.36
CA ARG A 93 13.99 9.48 -9.87
C ARG A 93 12.85 9.39 -10.88
N ASN A 94 11.63 9.13 -10.43
CA ASN A 94 10.44 9.21 -11.27
C ASN A 94 10.20 10.65 -11.77
N GLU A 95 9.51 10.78 -12.91
CA GLU A 95 9.08 12.09 -13.39
C GLU A 95 8.22 12.84 -12.36
N ASN A 96 8.30 14.16 -12.37
CA ASN A 96 7.70 15.01 -11.33
C ASN A 96 6.19 14.80 -11.14
N THR A 97 5.50 14.35 -12.19
CA THR A 97 4.07 13.95 -12.20
C THR A 97 3.71 12.88 -11.18
N PHE A 98 4.68 12.11 -10.68
CA PHE A 98 4.47 11.02 -9.72
C PHE A 98 4.92 11.33 -8.29
N CYS A 99 5.61 12.46 -8.06
CA CYS A 99 6.27 12.72 -6.79
C CYS A 99 5.49 13.64 -5.83
N LEU A 100 4.57 14.48 -6.34
CA LEU A 100 3.85 15.49 -5.54
C LEU A 100 2.45 15.76 -6.10
N MET A 101 1.48 16.02 -5.21
CA MET A 101 0.14 16.49 -5.62
C MET A 101 0.16 17.98 -6.01
N HIS A 102 -0.27 18.29 -7.24
CA HIS A 102 -0.31 19.64 -7.84
C HIS A 102 -1.39 19.77 -8.94
N SER A 103 -1.47 20.93 -9.62
CA SER A 103 -2.41 21.18 -10.73
C SER A 103 -2.10 20.34 -11.99
N PRO A 104 -3.09 19.71 -12.66
CA PRO A 104 -2.89 18.44 -13.41
C PRO A 104 -2.18 18.52 -14.77
N ASN A 105 -1.33 17.51 -15.08
CA ASN A 105 -1.04 17.02 -16.45
C ASN A 105 -0.19 15.69 -16.54
N LYS A 106 -0.83 14.57 -16.96
CA LYS A 106 -0.27 13.30 -17.57
C LYS A 106 0.37 12.20 -16.64
N LYS A 107 0.57 10.95 -17.15
CA LYS A 107 0.02 9.67 -16.56
C LYS A 107 0.88 8.37 -16.35
N PHE A 108 0.32 7.38 -15.59
CA PHE A 108 0.47 5.85 -15.54
C PHE A 108 1.56 5.16 -14.64
N SER A 109 1.53 3.89 -14.11
CA SER A 109 0.56 2.78 -13.74
C SER A 109 1.34 1.58 -13.01
N ILE A 110 0.94 0.36 -12.49
CA ILE A 110 -0.19 -0.66 -12.45
C ILE A 110 -0.13 -1.53 -11.11
N ARG A 111 -1.24 -2.02 -10.45
CA ARG A 111 -1.29 -3.09 -9.36
C ARG A 111 -2.73 -3.73 -9.02
N ILE A 112 -3.09 -4.22 -7.76
CA ILE A 112 -4.42 -4.82 -7.24
C ILE A 112 -4.98 -4.51 -5.71
N ASN A 113 -5.97 -3.60 -5.44
CA ASN A 113 -6.73 -3.05 -4.22
C ASN A 113 -7.43 -1.73 -4.69
N GLU A 114 -8.72 -1.46 -4.48
CA GLU A 114 -9.34 -0.35 -5.24
C GLU A 114 -8.98 1.07 -4.81
N VAL A 115 -8.56 1.87 -5.80
CA VAL A 115 -8.48 3.34 -5.82
C VAL A 115 -9.04 3.85 -7.15
N GLU A 116 -9.29 5.16 -7.27
CA GLU A 116 -9.68 5.76 -8.55
C GLU A 116 -8.56 5.57 -9.59
N ASN A 117 -8.86 5.07 -10.79
CA ASN A 117 -7.82 4.87 -11.82
C ASN A 117 -7.06 6.16 -12.17
N THR A 118 -7.67 7.34 -11.98
CA THR A 118 -7.01 8.64 -12.08
C THR A 118 -5.87 8.82 -11.06
N SER A 119 -6.12 8.59 -9.76
CA SER A 119 -5.11 8.78 -8.69
C SER A 119 -3.86 7.95 -8.96
N HIS A 120 -4.08 6.71 -9.37
CA HIS A 120 -3.02 5.77 -9.66
C HIS A 120 -2.38 5.99 -11.05
N THR A 121 -3.11 6.51 -12.04
CA THR A 121 -2.54 6.90 -13.34
C THR A 121 -2.05 8.35 -13.37
N GLY A 122 -1.60 8.90 -12.25
CA GLY A 122 -0.85 10.18 -12.21
C GLY A 122 -1.72 11.43 -12.25
N ASP A 123 -2.98 11.36 -11.82
CA ASP A 123 -3.75 12.56 -11.51
C ASP A 123 -3.19 13.21 -10.24
N SER A 124 -2.42 14.27 -10.42
CA SER A 124 -1.80 15.02 -9.33
C SER A 124 -2.79 15.74 -8.41
N THR A 125 -4.09 15.70 -8.70
CA THR A 125 -5.15 16.17 -7.79
C THR A 125 -5.65 15.09 -6.81
N LYS A 126 -5.19 13.84 -6.97
CA LYS A 126 -5.72 12.68 -6.27
C LYS A 126 -4.61 11.92 -5.54
N ASN A 127 -4.94 11.33 -4.38
CA ASN A 127 -3.99 10.60 -3.57
C ASN A 127 -3.98 9.10 -3.94
N PRO A 128 -2.86 8.51 -4.40
CA PRO A 128 -2.79 7.09 -4.78
C PRO A 128 -2.89 6.13 -3.58
N PHE A 129 -2.98 6.65 -2.36
CA PHE A 129 -3.21 5.89 -1.13
C PHE A 129 -4.61 6.12 -0.52
N ASN A 130 -5.53 6.76 -1.27
CA ASN A 130 -6.94 6.93 -0.88
C ASN A 130 -7.77 5.70 -1.29
N PHE A 131 -7.68 4.66 -0.47
CA PHE A 131 -8.42 3.40 -0.59
C PHE A 131 -9.85 3.59 -0.06
N GLN A 132 -10.71 4.19 -0.90
CA GLN A 132 -12.12 4.37 -0.60
C GLN A 132 -12.85 3.02 -0.60
N ASN A 133 -13.91 2.89 0.20
CA ASN A 133 -14.68 1.64 0.28
C ASN A 133 -15.61 1.38 -0.93
N PHE A 134 -15.81 2.37 -1.82
CA PHE A 134 -16.67 2.34 -3.01
C PHE A 134 -18.08 1.71 -2.86
N ASN A 135 -18.64 1.67 -1.64
CA ASN A 135 -19.87 0.93 -1.30
C ASN A 135 -19.78 -0.59 -1.57
N LEU A 136 -18.59 -1.18 -1.40
CA LEU A 136 -18.38 -2.62 -1.43
C LEU A 136 -19.26 -3.31 -0.35
N THR A 137 -19.98 -4.36 -0.75
CA THR A 137 -20.89 -5.15 0.09
C THR A 137 -20.37 -6.57 0.36
N SER A 138 -19.52 -7.12 -0.51
CA SER A 138 -18.68 -8.27 -0.14
C SER A 138 -17.38 -8.41 -0.92
N LEU A 139 -16.43 -9.11 -0.30
CA LEU A 139 -15.14 -9.53 -0.83
C LEU A 139 -14.95 -11.04 -0.57
N ASP A 140 -14.63 -11.81 -1.61
CA ASP A 140 -14.39 -13.27 -1.53
C ASP A 140 -13.15 -13.63 -2.37
N VAL A 141 -12.19 -14.31 -1.74
CA VAL A 141 -10.87 -14.62 -2.31
C VAL A 141 -10.69 -16.14 -2.37
N LYS A 142 -10.35 -16.64 -3.56
CA LYS A 142 -10.30 -18.08 -3.86
C LYS A 142 -8.97 -18.48 -4.47
N ILE A 143 -8.54 -19.69 -4.16
CA ILE A 143 -7.42 -20.36 -4.84
C ILE A 143 -8.03 -21.52 -5.65
N ASP A 144 -7.79 -21.53 -6.95
CA ASP A 144 -8.30 -22.54 -7.90
C ASP A 144 -9.82 -22.78 -7.78
N GLY A 145 -10.57 -21.70 -7.57
CA GLY A 145 -12.03 -21.68 -7.45
C GLY A 145 -12.57 -22.07 -6.07
N GLN A 146 -11.73 -22.55 -5.15
CA GLN A 146 -12.12 -22.86 -3.77
C GLN A 146 -11.89 -21.65 -2.87
N SER A 147 -12.91 -21.25 -2.09
CA SER A 147 -12.72 -20.21 -1.06
C SER A 147 -11.76 -20.74 0.01
N ILE A 148 -10.82 -19.89 0.43
CA ILE A 148 -9.81 -20.23 1.43
C ILE A 148 -10.51 -20.58 2.75
N THR A 149 -10.22 -21.75 3.33
CA THR A 149 -10.97 -22.35 4.46
C THR A 149 -11.17 -21.40 5.65
N TYR A 150 -10.20 -20.52 5.88
CA TYR A 150 -10.17 -19.58 7.01
C TYR A 150 -10.65 -18.17 6.64
N ALA A 151 -10.75 -17.85 5.35
CA ALA A 151 -11.04 -16.51 4.84
C ALA A 151 -12.37 -16.47 4.05
N SER A 152 -13.44 -16.91 4.72
CA SER A 152 -14.82 -16.85 4.19
C SER A 152 -15.28 -15.42 3.84
N GLU A 153 -16.10 -15.31 2.80
CA GLU A 153 -16.71 -14.05 2.29
C GLU A 153 -16.87 -12.97 3.36
N ILE A 154 -16.12 -11.88 3.21
CA ILE A 154 -16.19 -10.71 4.08
C ILE A 154 -17.39 -9.89 3.63
N LYS A 155 -18.46 -9.89 4.44
CA LYS A 155 -19.66 -9.06 4.22
C LYS A 155 -19.51 -7.70 4.86
N LEU A 156 -19.95 -6.68 4.13
CA LEU A 156 -19.71 -5.27 4.41
C LEU A 156 -21.00 -4.47 4.30
N ASN A 157 -21.19 -3.52 5.21
CA ASN A 157 -22.16 -2.45 5.09
C ASN A 157 -21.64 -1.23 5.86
N PHE A 158 -21.07 -0.27 5.12
CA PHE A 158 -20.44 0.93 5.69
C PHE A 158 -21.45 1.96 6.21
N ASP A 159 -22.69 1.96 5.71
CA ASP A 159 -23.78 2.81 6.22
C ASP A 159 -24.09 2.46 7.68
N ASN A 160 -24.30 1.17 7.95
CA ASN A 160 -24.64 0.61 9.26
C ASN A 160 -23.40 0.31 10.13
N ASN A 161 -22.21 0.75 9.71
CA ASN A 161 -20.91 0.48 10.34
C ASN A 161 -20.52 -1.01 10.53
N ASN A 162 -21.16 -1.90 9.77
CA ASN A 162 -20.92 -3.34 9.75
C ASN A 162 -19.76 -3.69 8.80
N TYR A 163 -18.56 -3.30 9.20
CA TYR A 163 -17.29 -3.64 8.53
C TYR A 163 -16.22 -4.13 9.53
N LEU A 164 -16.59 -4.32 10.80
CA LEU A 164 -15.64 -4.61 11.88
C LEU A 164 -14.83 -5.91 11.67
N ARG A 165 -15.41 -6.93 11.01
CA ARG A 165 -14.68 -8.16 10.65
C ARG A 165 -13.52 -7.87 9.69
N ALA A 166 -13.73 -7.00 8.70
CA ALA A 166 -12.71 -6.62 7.73
C ALA A 166 -11.62 -5.72 8.35
N TYR A 167 -12.03 -4.82 9.24
CA TYR A 167 -11.11 -4.01 10.02
C TYR A 167 -10.23 -4.87 10.93
N ASN A 168 -10.80 -5.88 11.61
CA ASN A 168 -10.05 -6.81 12.45
C ASN A 168 -9.13 -7.72 11.63
N SER A 169 -9.60 -8.27 10.50
CA SER A 169 -8.78 -9.14 9.66
C SER A 169 -7.55 -8.44 9.08
N LEU A 170 -7.57 -7.11 8.92
CA LEU A 170 -6.38 -6.33 8.56
C LEU A 170 -5.23 -6.50 9.56
N PHE A 171 -5.47 -6.74 10.85
CA PHE A 171 -4.43 -6.92 11.87
C PHE A 171 -4.06 -8.39 12.10
N GLU A 172 -5.02 -9.30 11.90
CA GLU A 172 -4.80 -10.75 11.91
C GLU A 172 -3.89 -11.18 10.75
N ASN A 173 -4.07 -10.60 9.55
CA ASN A 173 -3.43 -11.06 8.31
C ASN A 173 -2.21 -10.22 7.87
N ILE A 174 -1.68 -9.34 8.74
CA ILE A 174 -0.38 -8.64 8.53
C ILE A 174 0.57 -8.82 9.74
N ASP A 175 0.30 -9.86 10.55
CA ASP A 175 0.99 -10.20 11.79
C ASP A 175 1.13 -9.03 12.77
N ARG A 176 -0.01 -8.50 13.25
CA ARG A 176 -0.06 -7.39 14.25
C ARG A 176 -0.99 -7.64 15.42
N GLN A 177 -1.92 -8.59 15.33
CA GLN A 177 -2.90 -8.90 16.38
C GLN A 177 -2.26 -9.21 17.76
N LEU A 178 -1.02 -9.72 17.77
CA LEU A 178 -0.28 -10.13 18.98
C LEU A 178 0.87 -9.19 19.37
N PHE A 179 1.16 -8.16 18.57
CA PHE A 179 2.24 -7.21 18.84
C PHE A 179 1.74 -5.96 19.58
N ILE A 180 2.61 -5.38 20.41
CA ILE A 180 2.32 -4.13 21.14
C ILE A 180 2.18 -2.93 20.16
N THR A 181 2.63 -3.06 18.91
CA THR A 181 2.56 -2.04 17.86
C THR A 181 1.51 -2.35 16.79
N GLY A 182 0.41 -1.59 16.80
CA GLY A 182 -0.54 -1.55 15.69
C GLY A 182 0.01 -0.82 14.46
N ASN A 183 -0.82 -0.59 13.45
CA ASN A 183 -0.45 0.05 12.17
C ASN A 183 -0.86 1.53 12.04
N ASN A 184 -1.38 2.19 13.09
CA ASN A 184 -1.98 3.54 13.01
C ASN A 184 -3.02 3.68 11.87
N ILE A 185 -3.92 2.70 11.75
CA ILE A 185 -5.19 2.79 11.00
C ILE A 185 -6.30 2.51 12.03
N SER A 186 -7.10 3.51 12.36
CA SER A 186 -8.26 3.36 13.24
C SER A 186 -9.48 2.80 12.49
N ARG A 187 -10.55 2.46 13.23
CA ARG A 187 -11.81 2.03 12.64
C ARG A 187 -12.42 3.07 11.68
N GLU A 188 -12.26 4.36 11.98
CA GLU A 188 -12.79 5.45 11.14
C GLU A 188 -11.86 5.74 9.95
N ASP A 189 -10.54 5.61 10.12
CA ASP A 189 -9.59 5.62 9.00
C ASP A 189 -9.97 4.58 7.94
N PHE A 190 -10.23 3.35 8.37
CA PHE A 190 -10.59 2.22 7.50
C PHE A 190 -11.84 2.50 6.66
N LYS A 191 -12.85 3.17 7.23
CA LYS A 191 -14.08 3.54 6.54
C LYS A 191 -13.83 4.58 5.43
N ASN A 192 -12.91 5.51 5.69
CA ASN A 192 -12.82 6.81 5.02
C ASN A 192 -11.50 7.01 4.23
N GLY A 193 -11.00 5.96 3.56
CA GLY A 193 -9.84 6.06 2.66
C GLY A 193 -8.64 5.19 3.04
N TYR A 194 -8.68 4.49 4.17
CA TYR A 194 -7.73 3.42 4.51
C TYR A 194 -8.40 2.03 4.45
N CYS A 195 -9.33 1.82 3.51
CA CYS A 195 -10.08 0.57 3.35
C CYS A 195 -9.19 -0.51 2.71
N LEU A 196 -8.39 -1.17 3.54
CA LEU A 196 -7.37 -2.13 3.14
C LEU A 196 -7.75 -3.54 3.61
N PHE A 197 -7.70 -4.50 2.69
CA PHE A 197 -8.01 -5.90 2.98
C PHE A 197 -6.72 -6.72 2.94
N ALA A 198 -6.47 -7.50 3.99
CA ALA A 198 -5.35 -8.42 4.07
C ALA A 198 -5.87 -9.86 4.20
N TYR A 199 -5.17 -10.78 3.55
CA TYR A 199 -5.46 -12.21 3.52
C TYR A 199 -4.12 -12.94 3.64
N ASP A 200 -3.97 -13.75 4.69
CA ASP A 200 -2.89 -14.72 4.75
C ASP A 200 -3.21 -15.86 3.77
N LEU A 201 -2.23 -16.16 2.91
CA LEU A 201 -2.30 -17.21 1.89
C LEU A 201 -1.29 -18.34 2.17
N SER A 202 -0.58 -18.29 3.30
CA SER A 202 0.33 -19.35 3.72
C SER A 202 -0.47 -20.65 4.00
N PRO A 203 0.03 -21.83 3.57
CA PRO A 203 -0.62 -23.13 3.81
C PRO A 203 -0.90 -23.49 5.26
N ASP A 204 -0.22 -22.83 6.21
CA ASP A 204 -0.18 -23.13 7.64
C ASP A 204 -0.60 -21.94 8.54
N LEU A 205 -0.82 -20.75 7.96
CA LEU A 205 -1.16 -19.51 8.65
C LEU A 205 -0.09 -19.04 9.66
N CYS A 206 1.18 -19.05 9.22
CA CYS A 206 2.31 -18.69 10.08
C CYS A 206 3.40 -17.88 9.36
N SER A 207 3.92 -16.87 10.07
CA SER A 207 5.08 -16.04 9.72
C SER A 207 6.43 -16.63 10.20
N GLY A 208 6.46 -17.92 10.56
CA GLY A 208 7.63 -18.56 11.18
C GLY A 208 8.78 -18.89 10.24
N GLU A 209 9.99 -19.08 10.79
CA GLU A 209 11.27 -19.31 10.09
C GLU A 209 11.39 -20.65 9.31
N HIS A 210 10.44 -20.96 8.43
CA HIS A 210 10.47 -22.15 7.58
C HIS A 210 9.81 -21.94 6.24
N PHE A 211 10.40 -22.54 5.19
CA PHE A 211 9.89 -22.42 3.83
C PHE A 211 8.62 -23.24 3.64
N ASN A 212 7.55 -22.56 3.30
CA ASN A 212 6.34 -23.19 2.79
C ASN A 212 6.58 -23.78 1.39
N LEU A 213 5.85 -24.84 1.04
CA LEU A 213 5.93 -25.40 -0.33
C LEU A 213 5.35 -24.40 -1.34
N ILE A 214 6.21 -23.89 -2.22
CA ILE A 214 5.81 -23.05 -3.36
C ILE A 214 4.79 -23.82 -4.22
N LYS A 215 3.59 -23.25 -4.36
CA LYS A 215 2.49 -23.81 -5.15
C LYS A 215 2.01 -22.77 -6.17
N THR A 216 1.88 -23.19 -7.42
CA THR A 216 1.20 -22.40 -8.46
C THR A 216 -0.30 -22.69 -8.43
N GLY A 217 -1.12 -21.64 -8.34
CA GLY A 217 -2.58 -21.74 -8.39
C GLY A 217 -3.20 -20.42 -8.86
N ASN A 218 -4.49 -20.44 -9.20
CA ASN A 218 -5.21 -19.27 -9.71
C ASN A 218 -5.87 -18.50 -8.55
N LEU A 219 -5.39 -17.29 -8.27
CA LEU A 219 -5.99 -16.39 -7.29
C LEU A 219 -7.15 -15.60 -7.91
N SER A 220 -8.37 -15.89 -7.47
CA SER A 220 -9.59 -15.20 -7.95
C SER A 220 -10.19 -14.32 -6.86
N ILE A 221 -10.20 -13.01 -7.10
CA ILE A 221 -10.76 -11.99 -6.21
C ILE A 221 -12.13 -11.57 -6.75
N HIS A 222 -13.18 -11.68 -5.92
CA HIS A 222 -14.55 -11.32 -6.27
C HIS A 222 -14.98 -10.12 -5.43
N LEU A 223 -15.49 -9.08 -6.09
CA LEU A 223 -15.93 -7.83 -5.48
C LEU A 223 -17.42 -7.62 -5.78
N THR A 224 -18.24 -7.48 -4.75
CA THR A 224 -19.67 -7.16 -4.86
C THR A 224 -19.90 -5.74 -4.35
N PHE A 225 -20.57 -4.89 -5.12
CA PHE A 225 -20.88 -3.51 -4.73
C PHE A 225 -22.39 -3.31 -4.54
N LYS A 226 -22.77 -2.39 -3.65
CA LYS A 226 -24.15 -1.92 -3.45
C LYS A 226 -24.73 -1.29 -4.72
N THR A 227 -23.88 -0.57 -5.44
CA THR A 227 -24.12 0.04 -6.75
C THR A 227 -22.80 -0.03 -7.51
N GLY A 228 -22.82 -0.32 -8.82
CA GLY A 228 -21.61 -0.36 -9.63
C GLY A 228 -20.84 0.98 -9.60
N PRO A 229 -19.50 0.98 -9.49
CA PRO A 229 -18.71 2.21 -9.50
C PRO A 229 -18.92 3.01 -10.81
N ASN A 230 -19.30 4.28 -10.68
CA ASN A 230 -19.48 5.20 -11.83
C ASN A 230 -18.15 5.71 -12.42
N ILE A 231 -17.02 5.22 -11.93
CA ILE A 231 -15.67 5.59 -12.35
C ILE A 231 -14.83 4.31 -12.51
N PRO A 232 -13.85 4.28 -13.44
CA PRO A 232 -12.93 3.16 -13.55
C PRO A 232 -12.09 3.05 -12.28
N LEU A 233 -12.19 1.94 -11.57
CA LEU A 233 -11.35 1.64 -10.42
C LEU A 233 -10.08 0.95 -10.89
N GLN A 234 -8.94 1.39 -10.34
CA GLN A 234 -7.69 0.64 -10.41
C GLN A 234 -7.43 0.00 -9.06
N LEU A 235 -7.19 -1.30 -9.14
CA LEU A 235 -6.69 -2.16 -8.10
C LEU A 235 -5.14 -1.79 -7.85
N VAL A 236 -4.59 -1.67 -6.60
CA VAL A 236 -3.21 -1.51 -6.04
C VAL A 236 -2.75 -2.58 -4.96
N LEU A 237 -1.96 -3.65 -5.24
CA LEU A 237 -1.72 -4.84 -4.38
C LEU A 237 -0.43 -4.71 -3.56
N TYR A 238 -0.42 -5.35 -2.41
CA TYR A 238 0.80 -5.66 -1.65
C TYR A 238 0.80 -7.15 -1.33
N GLN A 239 1.92 -7.82 -1.59
CA GLN A 239 2.14 -9.24 -1.29
C GLN A 239 3.49 -9.36 -0.60
N GLU A 240 3.54 -10.22 0.40
CA GLU A 240 4.75 -10.62 1.12
C GLU A 240 4.87 -12.14 0.94
N PHE A 241 6.03 -12.62 0.53
CA PHE A 241 6.25 -14.02 0.13
C PHE A 241 7.75 -14.35 0.13
N ASP A 242 8.09 -15.61 0.36
CA ASP A 242 9.46 -16.12 0.20
C ASP A 242 9.89 -16.08 -1.28
N SER A 243 11.09 -15.55 -1.54
CA SER A 243 11.73 -15.58 -2.86
C SER A 243 13.19 -16.03 -2.72
N VAL A 244 13.62 -16.93 -3.61
CA VAL A 244 15.00 -17.40 -3.65
C VAL A 244 15.81 -16.53 -4.62
N ILE A 245 16.75 -15.77 -4.07
CA ILE A 245 17.84 -15.14 -4.83
C ILE A 245 19.02 -16.12 -4.87
N GLU A 246 19.26 -16.72 -6.04
CA GLU A 246 20.48 -17.49 -6.30
C GLU A 246 21.60 -16.56 -6.78
N ILE A 247 22.81 -16.75 -6.24
CA ILE A 247 24.05 -16.18 -6.78
C ILE A 247 24.93 -17.37 -7.16
N ASN A 248 25.03 -17.66 -8.46
CA ASN A 248 25.76 -18.82 -8.93
C ASN A 248 27.28 -18.62 -8.94
N GLN A 249 28.04 -19.66 -9.26
CA GLN A 249 29.52 -19.64 -9.26
C GLN A 249 30.12 -18.55 -10.17
N ASN A 250 29.40 -18.12 -11.21
CA ASN A 250 29.80 -17.07 -12.13
C ASN A 250 29.39 -15.66 -11.64
N ARG A 251 28.91 -15.54 -10.39
CA ARG A 251 28.36 -14.30 -9.78
C ARG A 251 27.14 -13.71 -10.49
N VAL A 252 26.47 -14.50 -11.33
CA VAL A 252 25.19 -14.10 -11.92
C VAL A 252 24.10 -14.27 -10.87
N VAL A 253 23.33 -13.20 -10.65
CA VAL A 253 22.21 -13.15 -9.73
C VAL A 253 20.92 -13.49 -10.48
N THR A 254 20.13 -14.42 -9.96
CA THR A 254 18.82 -14.81 -10.50
C THR A 254 17.79 -14.93 -9.39
N SER A 255 16.54 -14.56 -9.66
CA SER A 255 15.42 -14.75 -8.74
C SER A 255 14.23 -15.43 -9.42
N ASP A 256 13.36 -16.01 -8.61
CA ASP A 256 12.18 -16.82 -8.99
C ASP A 256 10.89 -16.01 -9.21
N ILE A 257 10.94 -14.69 -9.03
CA ILE A 257 9.75 -13.81 -9.03
C ILE A 257 9.15 -13.67 -10.44
N ILE A 258 8.03 -14.38 -10.69
CA ILE A 258 7.27 -14.30 -11.96
C ILE A 258 5.81 -13.90 -11.68
N LEU A 259 5.54 -12.60 -11.63
CA LEU A 259 4.17 -12.05 -11.62
C LEU A 259 3.66 -11.83 -13.05
N LYS A 260 2.62 -12.55 -13.47
CA LYS A 260 1.96 -12.38 -14.78
C LYS A 260 0.48 -12.08 -14.61
N ARG A 261 0.03 -10.92 -15.12
CA ARG A 261 -1.40 -10.61 -15.24
C ARG A 261 -2.01 -11.45 -16.35
N ILE A 262 -2.84 -12.43 -15.98
CA ILE A 262 -3.74 -13.11 -16.90
C ILE A 262 -5.06 -12.33 -16.93
N LEU A 263 -5.61 -12.08 -18.12
CA LEU A 263 -6.96 -11.57 -18.29
C LEU A 263 -7.85 -12.74 -18.72
N SER A 264 -8.90 -13.03 -17.96
CA SER A 264 -10.07 -13.75 -18.47
C SER A 264 -10.86 -12.81 -19.38
N ASN A 265 -11.23 -13.29 -20.57
CA ASN A 265 -12.11 -12.61 -21.51
C ASN A 265 -13.57 -12.60 -21.01
#